data_AF-A0A6I1JCF8-F1
#
_entry.id   AF-A0A6I1JCF8-F1
#
_cell.length_a   1.000
_cell.length_b   1.000
_cell.length_c   1.000
_cell.angle_alpha   90.00
_cell.angle_beta   90.00
_cell.angle_gamma   90.00
#
_symmetry.space_group_name_H-M   'P 1'
#
loop_
_entity.id
_entity.type
_entity.pdbx_description
1 polymer ?
#
loop_
_entity_poly.entity_id
_entity_poly.type
_entity_poly.pdbx_seq_one_letter_code
_entity_poly.pdbx_strand_id
1 'polypeptide(L)' 'MSALNLPKPAWRTEEHDMLAESARAFLAKEFVPNLDRWSEEGVIDRDAWIKAAEAGLLSAS' A
#
# COMPACT_ATOMS: atom_id res chain seq x y z
N MET A 1 7.34 3.87 -16.04
CA MET A 1 6.58 4.91 -16.77
C MET A 1 5.10 4.57 -16.70
N SER A 2 4.22 5.55 -16.52
CA SER A 2 2.77 5.33 -16.60
C SER A 2 2.41 4.83 -18.01
N ALA A 3 1.55 3.81 -18.11
CA ALA A 3 1.11 3.23 -19.39
C ALA A 3 0.44 4.27 -20.31
N LEU A 4 -0.02 5.39 -19.76
CA LEU A 4 -0.73 6.46 -20.45
C LEU A 4 0.10 7.76 -20.59
N ASN A 5 1.37 7.76 -20.16
CA ASN A 5 2.26 8.93 -20.16
C ASN A 5 1.63 10.22 -19.57
N LEU A 6 0.94 10.08 -18.44
CA LEU A 6 0.28 11.21 -17.77
C LEU A 6 1.29 12.07 -17.00
N PRO A 7 1.16 13.41 -17.02
CA PRO A 7 1.99 14.28 -16.18
C PRO A 7 1.73 14.03 -14.70
N LYS A 8 2.73 14.32 -13.85
CA LYS A 8 2.58 14.26 -12.39
C LYS A 8 1.48 15.26 -11.98
N PRO A 9 0.45 14.84 -11.23
CA PRO A 9 -0.64 15.74 -10.86
C PRO A 9 -0.15 16.77 -9.83
N ALA A 10 -0.71 17.98 -9.88
CA ALA A 10 -0.25 19.11 -9.07
C ALA A 10 -0.36 18.89 -7.54
N TRP A 11 -1.26 18.03 -7.07
CA TRP A 11 -1.42 17.72 -5.65
C TRP A 11 -0.32 16.81 -5.09
N ARG A 12 0.41 16.09 -5.96
CA ARG A 12 1.37 15.06 -5.55
C ARG A 12 2.72 15.71 -5.23
N THR A 13 3.03 15.81 -3.94
CA THR A 13 4.31 16.34 -3.45
C THR A 13 5.36 15.23 -3.29
N GLU A 14 6.58 15.58 -2.88
CA GLU A 14 7.64 14.61 -2.55
C GLU A 14 7.26 13.72 -1.37
N GLU A 15 6.60 14.27 -0.34
CA GLU A 15 6.13 13.49 0.81
C GLU A 15 5.14 12.39 0.39
N HIS A 16 4.27 12.68 -0.58
CA HIS A 16 3.38 11.67 -1.16
C HIS A 16 4.15 10.57 -1.92
N ASP A 17 5.27 10.92 -2.56
CA ASP A 17 6.11 9.96 -3.27
C ASP A 17 6.81 9.02 -2.27
N MET A 18 7.36 9.57 -1.19
CA MET A 18 7.97 8.80 -0.11
C MET A 18 6.96 7.86 0.57
N LEU A 19 5.74 8.35 0.84
CA LEU A 19 4.65 7.54 1.38
C LEU A 19 4.28 6.41 0.40
N ALA A 20 4.12 6.72 -0.88
CA ALA A 20 3.77 5.73 -1.89
C ALA A 20 4.85 4.65 -2.07
N GLU A 21 6.13 5.01 -1.97
CA GLU A 21 7.23 4.05 -1.99
C GLU A 21 7.22 3.13 -0.77
N SER A 22 7.08 3.70 0.42
CA SER A 22 7.01 2.96 1.68
C SER A 22 5.82 1.99 1.70
N ALA A 23 4.63 2.46 1.27
CA ALA A 23 3.43 1.64 1.15
C ALA A 23 3.62 0.50 0.14
N ARG A 24 4.25 0.76 -1.02
CA ARG A 24 4.52 -0.27 -2.02
C ARG A 24 5.42 -1.37 -1.46
N ALA A 25 6.50 -1.00 -0.77
CA ALA A 25 7.42 -1.96 -0.18
C ALA A 25 6.73 -2.82 0.90
N PHE A 26 5.93 -2.19 1.78
CA PHE A 26 5.17 -2.89 2.80
C PHE A 26 4.16 -3.88 2.20
N LEU A 27 3.35 -3.43 1.24
CA LEU A 27 2.34 -4.28 0.60
C LEU A 27 2.98 -5.45 -0.15
N ALA A 28 4.08 -5.23 -0.86
CA ALA A 28 4.80 -6.28 -1.57
C ALA A 28 5.31 -7.37 -0.62
N LYS A 29 5.74 -6.99 0.59
CA LYS A 29 6.27 -7.91 1.58
C LYS A 29 5.18 -8.63 2.38
N GLU A 30 4.18 -7.89 2.85
CA GLU A 30 3.24 -8.40 3.86
C GLU A 30 1.88 -8.81 3.26
N PHE A 31 1.43 -8.17 2.17
CA PHE A 31 0.10 -8.40 1.59
C PHE A 31 0.15 -9.32 0.39
N VAL A 32 1.03 -9.05 -0.59
CA VAL A 32 1.11 -9.80 -1.86
C VAL A 32 1.18 -11.33 -1.66
N PRO A 33 1.99 -11.88 -0.72
CA PRO A 33 2.05 -13.34 -0.51
C PRO A 33 0.73 -13.98 -0.04
N ASN A 34 -0.21 -13.19 0.51
CA ASN A 34 -1.45 -13.68 1.10
C ASN A 34 -2.69 -13.41 0.23
N LEU A 35 -2.55 -12.67 -0.88
CA LEU A 35 -3.68 -12.20 -1.68
C LEU A 35 -4.57 -13.33 -2.19
N ASP A 36 -3.99 -14.42 -2.69
CA ASP A 36 -4.76 -15.54 -3.24
C ASP A 36 -5.62 -16.19 -2.15
N ARG A 37 -5.04 -16.48 -0.98
CA ARG A 37 -5.77 -17.03 0.17
C ARG A 37 -6.88 -16.09 0.64
N TRP A 38 -6.59 -14.81 0.84
CA TRP A 38 -7.60 -13.85 1.29
C TRP A 38 -8.73 -13.67 0.27
N SER A 39 -8.43 -13.82 -1.02
CA SER A 39 -9.44 -13.77 -2.08
C SER A 39 -10.35 -14.99 -2.05
N GLU A 40 -9.81 -16.18 -1.79
CA GLU A 40 -10.57 -17.42 -1.62
C GLU A 40 -11.43 -17.41 -0.35
N GLU A 41 -10.86 -16.92 0.76
CA GLU A 41 -11.53 -16.84 2.07
C GLU A 41 -12.52 -15.66 2.17
N GLY A 42 -12.37 -14.66 1.29
CA GLY A 42 -13.18 -13.44 1.27
C GLY A 42 -12.89 -12.48 2.42
N VAL A 43 -11.78 -12.65 3.13
CA VAL A 43 -11.39 -11.84 4.30
C VAL A 43 -9.87 -11.71 4.41
N ILE A 44 -9.42 -10.53 4.85
CA ILE A 44 -8.01 -10.26 5.17
C ILE A 44 -7.82 -10.47 6.67
N ASP A 45 -6.73 -11.14 7.05
CA ASP A 45 -6.43 -11.39 8.46
C ASP A 45 -6.33 -10.10 9.28
N ARG A 46 -6.78 -10.16 10.53
CA ARG A 46 -6.66 -9.05 11.48
C ARG A 46 -5.21 -8.60 11.67
N ASP A 47 -4.27 -9.54 11.73
CA ASP A 47 -2.86 -9.26 11.97
C ASP A 47 -2.21 -8.44 10.85
N ALA A 48 -2.69 -8.58 9.60
CA ALA A 48 -2.22 -7.76 8.48
C ALA A 48 -2.53 -6.27 8.71
N TRP A 49 -3.70 -5.96 9.28
CA TRP A 49 -4.08 -4.59 9.64
C TRP A 49 -3.28 -4.05 10.83
N ILE A 50 -2.98 -4.90 11.82
CA ILE A 50 -2.13 -4.50 12.96
C ILE A 50 -0.73 -4.12 12.47
N LYS A 51 -0.13 -4.94 11.61
CA LYS A 51 1.17 -4.63 10.98
C LYS A 51 1.15 -3.34 10.18
N ALA A 52 0.05 -3.06 9.47
CA ALA A 52 -0.10 -1.82 8.72
C ALA A 52 -0.18 -0.58 9.64
N ALA A 53 -0.81 -0.71 10.81
CA ALA A 53 -0.80 0.35 11.84
C ALA A 53 0.61 0.60 12.39
N GLU A 54 1.34 -0.47 12.72
CA GLU A 54 2.73 -0.38 13.22
C GLU A 54 3.67 0.23 12.18
N ALA A 55 3.40 0.01 10.90
CA ALA A 55 4.13 0.64 9.79
C ALA A 55 3.73 2.12 9.54
N GLY A 56 2.79 2.67 10.30
CA GLY A 56 2.31 4.05 10.13
C GLY A 56 1.46 4.26 8.87
N LEU A 57 0.95 3.20 8.26
CA LEU A 57 0.18 3.26 7.01
C LEU A 57 -1.33 3.38 7.24
N LEU A 58 -1.80 3.20 8.48
CA LEU A 58 -3.19 3.42 8.86
C LEU A 58 -3.35 4.78 9.55
N SER A 59 -4.37 5.54 9.14
CA SER A 59 -4.64 6.91 9.61
C SER A 59 -3.50 7.89 9.39
N ALA A 60 -2.72 7.71 8.31
CA ALA A 60 -1.76 8.70 7.86
C ALA A 60 -2.50 10.00 7.52
N SER A 61 -2.22 11.07 8.28
CA SER A 61 -2.80 12.41 8.17
C SER A 61 -1.84 13.38 7.50
#